data_AF-G5ZVW3-F1
#
_entry.id   AF-G5ZVW3-F1
#
_cell.length_a   1.000
_cell.length_b   1.000
_cell.length_c   1.000
_cell.angle_alpha   90.00
_cell.angle_beta   90.00
_cell.angle_gamma   90.00
#
_symmetry.space_group_name_H-M   'P 1'
#
loop_
_entity.id
_entity.type
_entity.pdbx_description
1 polymer ?
#
loop_
_entity_poly.entity_id
_entity_poly.type
_entity_poly.pdbx_seq_one_letter_code
_entity_poly.pdbx_strand_id
1 'polypeptide(L)'
;MEVFNDIVAHGAVSFETNGLKLDSIWRSQIGLPRDSLTVIFTISTRLENQTTYFDFIRDMPKVRAVLVDFMQPTLRPKTSQKPSTQGNYAFRWFDTPKDNFDEFLEL
;
A
#
# COMPACT_ATOMS: atom_id res chain seq x y z
N MET A 1 -17.74 2.89 -13.60
CA MET A 1 -17.21 1.79 -14.45
C MET A 1 -16.18 2.30 -15.43
N GLU A 2 -16.42 3.43 -16.10
CA GLU A 2 -15.47 4.04 -17.06
C GLU A 2 -14.06 4.28 -16.46
N VAL A 3 -13.94 5.05 -15.36
CA VAL A 3 -12.65 5.29 -14.68
C VAL A 3 -11.91 4.01 -14.29
N PHE A 4 -12.64 2.97 -13.86
CA PHE A 4 -12.05 1.68 -13.51
C PHE A 4 -11.42 1.04 -14.76
N ASN A 5 -12.16 1.00 -15.87
CA ASN A 5 -11.67 0.45 -17.13
C ASN A 5 -10.49 1.26 -17.69
N ASP A 6 -10.53 2.59 -17.55
CA ASP A 6 -9.47 3.48 -18.03
C ASP A 6 -8.17 3.26 -17.24
N ILE A 7 -8.27 3.09 -15.91
CA ILE A 7 -7.13 2.76 -15.05
C ILE A 7 -6.58 1.37 -15.38
N VAL A 8 -7.45 0.38 -15.61
CA VAL A 8 -7.02 -0.97 -16.00
C VAL A 8 -6.32 -0.94 -17.36
N ALA A 9 -6.85 -0.20 -18.34
CA ALA A 9 -6.25 -0.06 -19.66
C ALA A 9 -4.88 0.62 -19.61
N HIS A 10 -4.74 1.72 -18.84
CA HIS A 10 -3.45 2.40 -18.64
C HIS A 10 -2.46 1.55 -17.85
N GLY A 11 -2.93 0.89 -16.78
CA GLY A 11 -2.10 0.06 -15.91
C GLY A 11 -1.69 -1.29 -16.51
N ALA A 12 -2.35 -1.70 -17.61
CA ALA A 12 -1.97 -2.84 -18.44
C ALA A 12 -0.84 -2.50 -19.43
N VAL A 13 -0.49 -1.22 -19.61
CA VAL A 13 0.70 -0.81 -20.37
C VAL A 13 1.94 -1.15 -19.54
N SER A 14 2.85 -1.91 -20.14
CA SER A 14 3.84 -2.74 -19.46
C SER A 14 4.77 -2.01 -18.48
N PHE A 15 5.17 -2.75 -17.44
CA PHE A 15 6.22 -2.42 -16.46
C PHE A 15 7.52 -1.91 -17.10
N GLU A 16 7.78 -2.29 -18.36
CA GLU A 16 8.98 -1.96 -19.13
C GLU A 16 9.00 -0.51 -19.64
N THR A 17 7.84 0.14 -19.82
CA THR A 17 7.79 1.48 -20.44
C THR A 17 7.92 2.58 -19.39
N ASN A 18 7.22 2.42 -18.26
CA ASN A 18 7.09 3.47 -17.24
C ASN A 18 7.54 3.03 -15.84
N GLY A 19 7.98 1.77 -15.66
CA GLY A 19 8.38 1.25 -14.36
C GLY A 19 7.23 1.08 -13.35
N LEU A 20 5.97 1.22 -13.80
CA LEU A 20 4.74 1.04 -13.04
C LEU A 20 4.01 -0.21 -13.53
N LYS A 21 3.44 -0.98 -12.61
CA LYS A 21 2.50 -2.07 -12.92
C LYS A 21 1.31 -1.97 -12.01
N LEU A 22 0.10 -2.00 -12.58
CA LEU A 22 -1.10 -2.17 -11.79
C LEU A 22 -1.07 -3.54 -11.12
N ASP A 23 -1.07 -3.55 -9.79
CA ASP A 23 -1.12 -4.77 -8.99
C ASP A 23 -2.56 -5.11 -8.63
N SER A 24 -3.30 -4.12 -8.11
CA SER A 24 -4.65 -4.33 -7.60
C SER A 24 -5.52 -3.07 -7.74
N ILE A 25 -6.82 -3.25 -7.94
CA ILE A 25 -7.82 -2.16 -7.93
C ILE A 25 -9.13 -2.66 -7.31
N TRP A 26 -9.71 -1.87 -6.41
CA TRP A 26 -11.01 -2.18 -5.82
C TRP A 26 -11.80 -0.93 -5.45
N ARG A 27 -13.10 -1.10 -5.26
CA ARG A 27 -14.04 -0.05 -4.85
C ARG A 27 -14.34 -0.17 -3.37
N SER A 28 -14.40 0.95 -2.66
CA SER A 28 -14.74 0.92 -1.24
C SER A 28 -16.16 0.39 -1.00
N GLN A 29 -16.26 -0.55 -0.04
CA GLN A 29 -17.52 -1.13 0.42
C GLN A 29 -17.86 -0.76 1.86
N ILE A 30 -16.91 -0.24 2.65
CA ILE A 30 -17.10 0.18 4.05
C ILE A 30 -16.03 1.27 4.36
N GLY A 31 -16.35 2.23 5.22
CA GLY A 31 -15.39 3.23 5.74
C GLY A 31 -15.17 4.46 4.85
N LEU A 32 -14.86 4.27 3.57
CA LEU A 32 -14.71 5.38 2.60
C LEU A 32 -16.00 5.60 1.79
N PRO A 33 -16.15 6.79 1.15
CA PRO A 33 -17.24 7.03 0.20
C PRO A 33 -17.33 5.93 -0.87
N ARG A 34 -18.55 5.55 -1.21
CA ARG A 34 -18.82 4.43 -2.14
C ARG A 34 -18.24 4.68 -3.52
N ASP A 35 -18.04 5.91 -3.95
CA ASP A 35 -17.43 6.29 -5.22
C ASP A 35 -15.88 6.29 -5.19
N SER A 36 -15.27 5.93 -4.07
CA SER A 36 -13.81 5.82 -3.95
C SER A 36 -13.29 4.52 -4.54
N LEU A 37 -12.24 4.63 -5.36
CA LEU A 37 -11.41 3.52 -5.83
C LEU A 37 -10.08 3.55 -5.08
N THR A 38 -9.61 2.37 -4.66
CA THR A 38 -8.25 2.17 -4.19
C THR A 38 -7.49 1.40 -5.26
N VAL A 39 -6.32 1.90 -5.61
CA VAL A 39 -5.49 1.36 -6.70
C VAL A 39 -4.07 1.19 -6.14
N ILE A 40 -3.50 0.00 -6.34
CA ILE A 40 -2.15 -0.33 -5.92
C ILE A 40 -1.30 -0.54 -7.17
N PHE A 41 -0.21 0.20 -7.25
CA PHE A 41 0.81 0.02 -8.27
C PHE A 41 2.09 -0.51 -7.64
N THR A 42 2.71 -1.47 -8.30
CA THR A 42 4.11 -1.85 -8.04
C THR A 42 5.01 -0.94 -8.87
N ILE A 43 6.12 -0.51 -8.26
CA ILE A 43 7.10 0.39 -8.89
C ILE A 43 8.46 -0.32 -8.92
N SER A 44 9.11 -0.35 -10.08
CA SER A 44 10.37 -1.06 -10.32
C SER A 44 11.63 -0.35 -9.78
N THR A 45 11.60 0.98 -9.67
CA THR A 45 12.76 1.79 -9.30
C THR A 45 12.37 2.86 -8.27
N ARG A 46 13.34 3.31 -7.46
CA ARG A 46 13.13 4.44 -6.54
C ARG A 46 13.07 5.70 -7.39
N LEU A 47 11.87 6.16 -7.69
CA LEU A 47 11.65 7.29 -8.58
C LEU A 47 11.94 8.60 -7.85
N GLU A 48 12.73 9.45 -8.50
CA GLU A 48 13.11 10.77 -8.00
C GLU A 48 11.91 11.73 -7.98
N ASN A 49 10.92 11.52 -8.86
CA ASN A 49 9.70 12.33 -8.98
C ASN A 49 8.44 11.46 -8.84
N GLN A 50 8.08 11.21 -7.59
CA GLN A 50 6.97 10.34 -7.19
C GLN A 50 5.59 10.81 -7.67
N THR A 51 5.37 12.13 -7.81
CA THR A 51 4.04 12.70 -8.08
C THR A 51 3.56 12.53 -9.53
N THR A 52 4.46 12.58 -10.53
CA THR A 52 4.08 12.69 -11.94
C THR A 52 3.46 11.42 -12.52
N TYR A 53 3.71 10.28 -11.88
CA TYR A 53 3.23 8.97 -12.33
C TYR A 53 1.72 8.79 -12.26
N PHE A 54 1.05 9.57 -11.41
CA PHE A 54 -0.38 9.48 -11.20
C PHE A 54 -1.13 10.67 -11.79
N ASP A 55 -0.46 11.55 -12.52
CA ASP A 55 -1.08 12.70 -13.19
C ASP A 55 -2.16 12.24 -14.18
N PHE A 56 -1.95 11.13 -14.89
CA PHE A 56 -2.96 10.57 -15.77
C PHE A 56 -4.29 10.22 -15.05
N ILE A 57 -4.25 9.87 -13.77
CA ILE A 57 -5.45 9.63 -12.95
C ILE A 57 -6.07 10.97 -12.54
N ARG A 58 -5.25 11.95 -12.18
CA ARG A 58 -5.70 13.30 -11.80
C ARG A 58 -6.38 14.01 -12.97
N ASP A 59 -5.93 13.76 -14.18
CA ASP A 59 -6.43 14.36 -15.41
C ASP A 59 -7.73 13.69 -15.94
N MET A 60 -8.17 12.58 -15.33
CA MET A 60 -9.42 11.92 -15.74
C MET A 60 -10.64 12.79 -15.37
N PRO A 61 -11.53 13.12 -16.32
CA PRO A 61 -12.65 14.06 -16.09
C PRO A 61 -13.60 13.70 -14.94
N LYS A 62 -13.68 12.42 -14.57
CA LYS A 62 -14.57 11.89 -13.53
C LYS A 62 -13.90 11.72 -12.17
N VAL A 63 -12.62 12.05 -12.06
CA VAL A 63 -11.85 11.97 -10.81
C VAL A 63 -11.90 13.33 -10.12
N ARG A 64 -12.52 13.37 -8.94
CA ARG A 64 -12.62 14.60 -8.14
C ARG A 64 -11.35 14.88 -7.33
N ALA A 65 -10.71 13.83 -6.82
CA ALA A 65 -9.54 13.92 -5.97
C ALA A 65 -8.71 12.65 -6.06
N VAL A 66 -7.40 12.79 -5.92
CA VAL A 66 -6.45 11.68 -5.86
C VAL A 66 -5.52 11.89 -4.66
N LEU A 67 -5.52 10.92 -3.75
CA LEU A 67 -4.57 10.80 -2.66
C LEU A 67 -3.59 9.69 -3.01
N VAL A 68 -2.31 9.96 -2.81
CA VAL A 68 -1.22 9.03 -3.13
C VAL A 68 -0.40 8.83 -1.86
N ASP A 69 -0.09 7.57 -1.57
CA ASP A 69 0.82 7.20 -0.50
C ASP A 69 1.86 6.20 -1.03
N PHE A 70 3.12 6.44 -0.66
CA PHE A 70 4.24 5.61 -1.10
C PHE A 70 4.60 4.62 0.00
N MET A 71 4.25 3.36 -0.24
CA MET A 71 4.55 2.28 0.68
C MET A 71 5.86 1.60 0.28
N GLN A 72 6.70 1.32 1.26
CA GLN A 72 7.77 0.35 1.10
C GLN A 72 7.26 -1.02 1.57
N PRO A 73 7.53 -2.10 0.83
CA PRO A 73 7.18 -3.43 1.31
C PRO A 73 7.92 -3.67 2.63
N THR A 74 7.17 -3.98 3.67
CA THR A 74 7.77 -4.51 4.90
C THR A 74 8.46 -5.81 4.52
N LEU A 75 9.76 -5.91 4.84
CA LEU A 75 10.56 -7.09 4.48
C LEU A 75 9.83 -8.34 4.96
N ARG A 76 9.47 -9.24 4.03
CA ARG A 76 9.17 -10.62 4.44
C ARG A 76 10.45 -11.19 5.05
N PRO A 77 10.36 -11.95 6.16
CA PRO A 77 11.52 -12.64 6.71
C PRO A 77 12.27 -13.36 5.59
N LYS A 78 13.59 -13.18 5.52
CA LYS A 78 14.46 -13.85 4.52
C LYS A 78 14.52 -15.37 4.74
N THR A 79 13.87 -15.86 5.78
CA THR A 79 13.88 -17.25 6.21
C THR A 79 12.50 -17.86 6.02
N SER A 80 12.46 -19.11 5.57
CA SER A 80 11.25 -19.94 5.52
C SER A 80 10.83 -20.44 6.91
N GLN A 81 11.59 -20.12 7.95
CA GLN A 81 11.25 -20.43 9.33
C GLN A 81 9.99 -19.64 9.71
N LYS A 82 8.92 -20.38 10.01
CA LYS A 82 7.70 -19.80 10.55
C LYS A 82 8.06 -19.08 11.86
N PRO A 83 7.58 -17.86 12.11
CA PRO A 83 7.71 -17.23 13.41
C PRO A 83 7.16 -18.18 14.47
N SER A 84 7.93 -18.47 15.52
CA SER A 84 7.49 -19.33 16.62
C SER A 84 6.31 -18.73 17.38
N THR A 85 6.12 -17.41 17.27
CA THR A 85 4.95 -16.68 17.77
C THR A 85 4.35 -15.81 16.66
N GLN A 86 3.27 -16.27 16.04
CA GLN A 86 2.37 -15.36 15.32
C GLN A 86 1.56 -14.59 16.36
N GLY A 87 2.13 -13.49 16.86
CA GLY A 87 1.38 -12.50 17.63
C GLY A 87 1.28 -11.24 16.82
N ASN A 88 0.06 -10.77 16.57
CA ASN A 88 -0.16 -9.36 16.22
C ASN A 88 0.53 -8.52 17.30
N TYR A 89 1.60 -7.80 16.94
CA TYR A 89 2.25 -6.86 17.85
C TYR A 89 1.25 -5.78 18.35
N ALA A 90 0.16 -5.58 17.61
CA ALA A 90 -0.90 -4.62 17.91
C ALA A 90 -1.90 -5.06 19.01
N PHE A 91 -1.89 -6.32 19.47
CA PHE A 91 -2.91 -6.85 20.39
C PHE A 91 -2.34 -7.64 21.58
N ARG A 92 -1.11 -7.36 22.01
CA ARG A 92 -0.67 -7.82 23.33
C ARG A 92 -1.23 -6.86 24.38
N TRP A 93 -2.29 -7.26 25.06
CA TRP A 93 -2.51 -6.81 26.44
C TRP A 93 -1.29 -7.29 27.23
N PHE A 94 -0.42 -6.35 27.60
CA PHE A 94 0.75 -6.64 28.41
C PHE A 94 0.29 -6.83 29.86
N ASP A 95 0.31 -8.06 30.35
CA ASP A 95 0.87 -8.26 31.69
C ASP A 95 2.38 -8.19 31.49
N THR A 96 3.00 -7.06 31.83
CA THR A 96 4.45 -6.94 31.84
C THR A 96 5.00 -7.94 32.86
N PRO A 97 5.81 -8.93 32.47
CA PRO A 97 6.49 -9.76 33.45
C PRO A 97 7.36 -8.82 34.27
N LYS A 98 7.16 -8.82 35.59
CA LYS A 98 7.88 -7.95 36.53
C LYS A 98 9.39 -7.93 36.30
N ASP A 99 9.92 -9.04 35.80
CA ASP A 99 11.34 -9.28 35.58
C ASP A 99 11.92 -8.49 34.38
N ASN A 100 11.09 -7.94 33.50
CA ASN A 100 11.53 -7.25 32.27
C ASN A 100 11.13 -5.76 32.24
N PHE A 101 10.77 -5.17 33.39
CA PHE A 101 10.27 -3.80 33.46
C PHE A 101 11.36 -2.75 33.17
N ASP A 102 12.60 -3.02 33.56
CA ASP A 102 13.71 -2.07 33.38
C ASP A 102 14.09 -1.92 31.90
N GLU A 103 14.10 -3.00 31.12
CA GLU A 103 14.34 -2.97 29.66
C GLU A 103 13.27 -2.14 28.93
N PHE A 104 12.03 -2.12 29.43
CA PHE A 104 10.94 -1.34 28.85
C PHE A 104 11.11 0.17 29.07
N LEU A 105 11.74 0.60 30.18
CA LEU A 105 11.95 2.03 30.47
C LEU A 105 13.11 2.65 29.69
N GLU A 106 13.96 1.83 29.06
CA GLU A 106 15.11 2.27 28.26
C GLU A 106 14.81 2.40 26.75
N LEU A 107 13.60 2.04 26.31
CA LEU A 107 13.10 2.20 24.94
C LEU A 107 12.32 3.51 24.77
#